data_AF-D4Z244-F1
#
_entry.id   AF-D4Z244-F1
#
_cell.length_a   1.000
_cell.length_b   1.000
_cell.length_c   1.000
_cell.angle_alpha   90.00
_cell.angle_beta   90.00
_cell.angle_gamma   90.00
#
_symmetry.space_group_name_H-M   'P 1'
#
loop_
_entity.id
_entity.type
_entity.pdbx_description
1 polymer ?
#
loop_
_entity_poly.entity_id
_entity_poly.type
_entity_poly.pdbx_seq_one_letter_code
_entity_poly.pdbx_strand_id
1 'polypeptide(L)'
;MTILQPLTQMKREARRTMEANRFRAYVSREAEEAAYTVRDQVLGKPLPFSRWEWRSVAAPAHKQGGLGWRLRRYRLRQHMKRGGILIIIGPTRSGKTCLLQALTSLHIIKHFWSNMMRNVAVLPEMVPPSGLFAIDETHMHARKDIMRINEQTAKERRGFAMVFQSAESFRSFEISQYLANRKVLILQFLPKQKP
;
A
#
# COMPACT_ATOMS: atom_id res chain seq x y z
N MET A 1 43.44 -19.81 -8.12
CA MET A 1 42.62 -18.79 -8.81
C MET A 1 41.16 -19.13 -8.61
N THR A 2 40.45 -18.34 -7.79
CA THR A 2 39.16 -18.70 -7.20
C THR A 2 38.01 -18.10 -8.00
N ILE A 3 37.39 -18.91 -8.86
CA ILE A 3 36.20 -18.56 -9.65
C ILE A 3 34.95 -18.75 -8.76
N LEU A 4 34.70 -17.84 -7.81
CA LEU A 4 33.48 -17.85 -6.96
C LEU A 4 32.77 -16.49 -6.88
N GLN A 5 33.30 -15.45 -7.52
CA GLN A 5 32.69 -14.11 -7.57
C GLN A 5 31.50 -13.92 -8.55
N PRO A 6 31.35 -14.64 -9.68
CA PRO A 6 30.31 -14.31 -10.68
C PRO A 6 28.87 -14.59 -10.19
N LEU A 7 28.65 -15.71 -9.50
CA LEU A 7 27.31 -16.14 -9.05
C LEU A 7 26.70 -15.22 -7.99
N THR A 8 27.52 -14.65 -7.12
CA THR A 8 27.08 -13.72 -6.07
C THR A 8 26.71 -12.36 -6.66
N GLN A 9 27.45 -11.92 -7.68
CA GLN A 9 27.17 -10.68 -8.42
C GLN A 9 25.90 -10.82 -9.27
N MET A 10 25.75 -11.92 -10.02
CA MET A 10 24.54 -12.20 -10.81
C MET A 10 23.28 -12.29 -9.94
N LYS A 11 23.34 -12.95 -8.77
CA LYS A 11 22.20 -13.00 -7.83
C LYS A 11 21.82 -11.62 -7.28
N ARG A 12 22.80 -10.74 -7.05
CA ARG A 12 22.58 -9.36 -6.58
C ARG A 12 21.97 -8.49 -7.67
N GLU A 13 22.46 -8.59 -8.89
CA GLU A 13 21.92 -7.87 -10.05
C GLU A 13 20.50 -8.33 -10.36
N ALA A 14 20.24 -9.65 -10.42
CA ALA A 14 18.89 -10.18 -10.60
C ALA A 14 17.91 -9.68 -9.52
N ARG A 15 18.36 -9.61 -8.26
CA ARG A 15 17.57 -9.07 -7.15
C ARG A 15 17.28 -7.58 -7.32
N ARG A 16 18.28 -6.78 -7.70
CA ARG A 16 18.11 -5.33 -7.98
C ARG A 16 17.15 -5.10 -9.12
N THR A 17 17.27 -5.85 -10.21
CA THR A 17 16.35 -5.76 -11.36
C THR A 17 14.93 -6.14 -10.97
N MET A 18 14.75 -7.19 -10.17
CA MET A 18 13.43 -7.59 -9.66
C MET A 18 12.83 -6.53 -8.73
N GLU A 19 13.62 -5.94 -7.84
CA GLU A 19 13.18 -4.86 -6.95
C GLU A 19 12.83 -3.60 -7.76
N ALA A 20 13.61 -3.24 -8.78
CA ALA A 20 13.34 -2.14 -9.69
C ALA A 20 12.05 -2.36 -10.51
N ASN A 21 11.86 -3.55 -11.08
CA ASN A 21 10.64 -3.90 -11.80
C ASN A 21 9.41 -3.85 -10.90
N ARG A 22 9.55 -4.32 -9.65
CA ARG A 22 8.48 -4.26 -8.66
C ARG A 22 8.17 -2.81 -8.29
N PHE A 23 9.17 -1.98 -8.08
CA PHE A 23 8.99 -0.55 -7.82
C PHE A 23 8.21 0.14 -8.95
N ARG A 24 8.62 -0.08 -10.21
CA ARG A 24 7.97 0.48 -11.41
C ARG A 24 6.52 0.02 -11.59
N ALA A 25 6.15 -1.14 -11.05
CA ALA A 25 4.76 -1.60 -11.06
C ALA A 25 3.82 -0.73 -10.19
N TYR A 26 4.36 -0.02 -9.19
CA TYR A 26 3.57 0.76 -8.24
C TYR A 26 3.82 2.28 -8.32
N VAL A 27 4.98 2.69 -8.83
CA VAL A 27 5.39 4.10 -8.88
C VAL A 27 5.65 4.46 -10.35
N SER A 28 4.93 5.46 -10.84
CA SER A 28 5.19 6.01 -12.17
C SER A 28 6.50 6.79 -12.18
N ARG A 29 7.04 7.03 -13.37
CA ARG A 29 8.30 7.78 -13.51
C ARG A 29 8.13 9.21 -13.02
N GLU A 30 7.01 9.83 -13.36
CA GLU A 30 6.64 11.19 -13.00
C GLU A 30 6.54 11.36 -11.48
N ALA A 31 5.91 10.39 -10.80
CA ALA A 31 5.78 10.41 -9.34
C ALA A 31 7.12 10.19 -8.63
N GLU A 32 8.02 9.40 -9.22
CA GLU A 32 9.38 9.24 -8.71
C GLU A 32 10.17 10.55 -8.86
N GLU A 33 10.22 11.11 -10.06
CA GLU A 33 10.93 12.36 -10.37
C GLU A 33 10.44 13.51 -9.47
N ALA A 34 9.13 13.68 -9.32
CA ALA A 34 8.53 14.69 -8.44
C ALA A 34 8.95 14.51 -6.97
N ALA A 35 9.01 13.26 -6.48
CA ALA A 35 9.42 12.98 -5.11
C ALA A 35 10.91 13.30 -4.86
N TYR A 36 11.77 13.06 -5.85
CA TYR A 36 13.20 13.42 -5.76
C TYR A 36 13.41 14.93 -5.86
N THR A 37 12.71 15.64 -6.75
CA THR A 37 12.77 17.11 -6.83
C THR A 37 12.41 17.77 -5.50
N VAL A 38 11.34 17.32 -4.83
CA VAL A 38 10.94 17.84 -3.50
C VAL A 38 11.96 17.51 -2.42
N ARG A 39 12.69 16.40 -2.54
CA ARG A 39 13.73 16.00 -1.58
C ARG A 39 14.98 16.85 -1.76
N ASP A 40 15.41 17.10 -3.00
CA ASP A 40 16.62 17.89 -3.27
C ASP A 40 16.45 19.37 -2.87
N GLN A 41 15.21 19.86 -2.81
CA GLN A 41 14.87 21.18 -2.26
C GLN A 41 14.90 21.24 -0.72
N VAL A 42 14.90 20.10 -0.01
CA VAL A 42 14.80 20.07 1.45
C VAL A 42 15.89 19.18 2.06
N LEU A 43 16.92 19.83 2.62
CA LEU A 43 18.02 19.16 3.31
C LEU A 43 17.51 18.27 4.46
N GLY A 44 18.11 17.07 4.58
CA GLY A 44 17.85 16.15 5.69
C GLY A 44 16.60 15.25 5.54
N LYS A 45 15.86 15.33 4.42
CA LYS A 45 14.78 14.36 4.17
C LYS A 45 15.33 12.96 3.85
N PRO A 46 14.64 11.89 4.29
CA PRO A 46 15.01 10.53 3.91
C PRO A 46 14.92 10.35 2.40
N LEU A 47 15.63 9.35 1.88
CA LEU A 47 15.49 8.95 0.48
C LEU A 47 14.02 8.62 0.17
N PRO A 48 13.42 9.21 -0.88
CA PRO A 48 12.08 8.85 -1.32
C PRO A 48 11.92 7.34 -1.46
N PHE A 49 10.77 6.81 -1.04
CA PHE A 49 10.39 5.40 -1.12
C PHE A 49 11.27 4.39 -0.35
N SER A 50 12.33 4.85 0.35
CA SER A 50 13.26 3.97 1.09
C SER A 50 12.61 3.15 2.21
N ARG A 51 11.40 3.52 2.64
CA ARG A 51 10.64 2.86 3.73
C ARG A 51 9.44 2.08 3.21
N TRP A 52 9.44 1.78 1.91
CA TRP A 52 8.42 0.96 1.28
C TRP A 52 8.81 -0.51 1.32
N GLU A 53 7.87 -1.36 1.71
CA GLU A 53 8.01 -2.82 1.71
C GLU A 53 6.94 -3.44 0.81
N TRP A 54 7.29 -4.54 0.14
CA TRP A 54 6.37 -5.30 -0.70
C TRP A 54 6.26 -6.74 -0.23
N ARG A 55 5.03 -7.24 -0.11
CA ARG A 55 4.75 -8.63 0.24
C ARG A 55 3.67 -9.17 -0.68
N SER A 56 4.04 -10.13 -1.51
CA SER A 56 3.07 -10.91 -2.28
C SER A 56 2.68 -12.15 -1.51
N VAL A 57 1.37 -12.41 -1.43
CA VAL A 57 0.83 -13.55 -0.71
C VAL A 57 -0.27 -14.20 -1.53
N ALA A 58 -0.42 -15.52 -1.44
CA ALA A 58 -1.57 -16.19 -2.03
C ALA A 58 -2.87 -15.56 -1.49
N ALA A 59 -3.84 -15.30 -2.39
CA ALA A 59 -5.12 -14.76 -2.00
C ALA A 59 -5.75 -15.66 -0.91
N PRO A 60 -6.08 -15.13 0.27
CA PRO A 60 -6.57 -15.94 1.37
C PRO A 60 -7.88 -16.68 1.07
N ALA A 61 -8.68 -16.17 0.13
CA ALA A 61 -10.09 -16.52 0.01
C ALA A 61 -10.74 -16.52 1.43
N HIS A 62 -11.44 -17.60 1.79
CA HIS A 62 -12.03 -17.82 3.12
C HIS A 62 -11.05 -18.41 4.16
N LYS A 63 -9.80 -18.78 3.79
CA LYS A 63 -8.85 -19.51 4.65
C LYS A 63 -8.02 -18.60 5.57
N GLN A 64 -8.63 -17.59 6.18
CA GLN A 64 -7.94 -16.61 7.06
C GLN A 64 -7.86 -17.02 8.54
N GLY A 65 -8.45 -18.17 8.91
CA GLY A 65 -8.49 -18.66 10.30
C GLY A 65 -7.18 -19.26 10.82
N GLY A 66 -6.29 -19.69 9.92
CA GLY A 66 -5.04 -20.39 10.27
C GLY A 66 -4.01 -19.52 10.99
N LEU A 67 -3.10 -20.16 11.72
CA LEU A 67 -2.08 -19.50 12.55
C LEU A 67 -1.22 -18.48 11.77
N GLY A 68 -0.79 -18.84 10.55
CA GLY A 68 -0.01 -17.95 9.70
C GLY A 68 -0.75 -16.65 9.34
N TRP A 69 -2.07 -16.71 9.12
CA TRP A 69 -2.90 -15.53 8.86
C TRP A 69 -3.19 -14.72 10.13
N ARG A 70 -3.33 -15.37 11.29
CA ARG A 70 -3.43 -14.66 12.58
C ARG A 70 -2.18 -13.81 12.84
N LEU A 71 -0.99 -14.41 12.69
CA LEU A 71 0.28 -13.70 12.86
C LEU A 71 0.46 -12.58 11.83
N ARG A 72 0.07 -12.83 10.58
CA ARG A 72 0.09 -11.79 9.54
C ARG A 72 -0.82 -10.62 9.89
N ARG A 73 -2.07 -10.88 10.29
CA ARG A 73 -3.02 -9.84 10.74
C ARG A 73 -2.45 -9.00 11.89
N TYR A 74 -1.84 -9.65 12.88
CA TYR A 74 -1.16 -8.96 13.97
C TYR A 74 -0.07 -8.01 13.46
N ARG A 75 0.84 -8.48 12.59
CA ARG A 75 1.92 -7.65 12.02
C ARG A 75 1.39 -6.47 11.20
N LEU A 76 0.37 -6.70 10.37
CA LEU A 76 -0.28 -5.64 9.60
C LEU A 76 -0.89 -4.56 10.50
N ARG A 77 -1.56 -4.98 11.58
CA ARG A 77 -2.14 -4.06 12.57
C ARG A 77 -1.04 -3.27 13.30
N GLN A 78 0.04 -3.92 13.69
CA GLN A 78 1.18 -3.26 14.35
C GLN A 78 1.88 -2.25 13.44
N HIS A 79 2.04 -2.56 12.16
CA HIS A 79 2.54 -1.61 11.17
C HIS A 79 1.71 -0.31 11.16
N MET A 80 0.39 -0.44 11.07
CA MET A 80 -0.51 0.73 11.07
C MET A 80 -0.54 1.47 12.41
N LYS A 81 -0.52 0.75 13.54
CA LYS A 81 -0.43 1.36 14.89
C LYS A 81 0.83 2.22 15.06
N ARG A 82 1.91 1.92 14.33
CA ARG A 82 3.18 2.67 14.33
C ARG A 82 3.23 3.78 13.29
N GLY A 83 2.07 4.20 12.76
CA GLY A 83 1.98 5.26 11.75
C GLY A 83 2.23 4.80 10.31
N GLY A 84 2.31 3.49 10.07
CA GLY A 84 2.52 2.93 8.74
C GLY A 84 1.25 2.89 7.91
N ILE A 85 1.38 3.10 6.61
CA ILE A 85 0.30 2.97 5.63
C ILE A 85 0.32 1.55 5.07
N LEU A 86 -0.84 0.90 5.07
CA LEU A 86 -1.02 -0.41 4.46
C LEU A 86 -1.74 -0.26 3.12
N ILE A 87 -1.16 -0.75 2.03
CA ILE A 87 -1.79 -0.76 0.72
C ILE A 87 -2.14 -2.21 0.38
N ILE A 88 -3.41 -2.52 0.26
CA ILE A 88 -3.90 -3.86 -0.06
C ILE A 88 -4.28 -3.89 -1.54
N ILE A 89 -3.62 -4.75 -2.30
CA ILE A 89 -3.77 -4.84 -3.76
C ILE A 89 -4.18 -6.25 -4.12
N GLY A 90 -5.20 -6.41 -4.95
CA GLY A 90 -5.56 -7.72 -5.48
C GLY A 90 -6.89 -7.67 -6.21
N PRO A 91 -7.17 -8.67 -7.07
CA PRO A 91 -8.35 -8.67 -7.91
C PRO A 91 -9.65 -8.74 -7.08
N THR A 92 -10.79 -8.51 -7.73
CA THR A 92 -12.11 -8.72 -7.15
C THR A 92 -12.21 -10.13 -6.55
N ARG A 93 -12.90 -10.27 -5.40
CA ARG A 93 -13.08 -11.55 -4.69
C ARG A 93 -11.80 -12.24 -4.19
N SER A 94 -10.67 -11.52 -4.10
CA SER A 94 -9.41 -12.05 -3.50
C SER A 94 -9.41 -12.11 -1.96
N GLY A 95 -10.49 -11.69 -1.29
CA GLY A 95 -10.62 -11.71 0.17
C GLY A 95 -10.12 -10.44 0.88
N LYS A 96 -9.97 -9.32 0.15
CA LYS A 96 -9.58 -8.01 0.72
C LYS A 96 -10.57 -7.56 1.80
N THR A 97 -11.86 -7.59 1.51
CA THR A 97 -12.92 -7.21 2.47
C THR A 97 -12.91 -8.12 3.70
N CYS A 98 -12.76 -9.44 3.52
CA CYS A 98 -12.63 -10.37 4.64
C CYS A 98 -11.39 -10.07 5.51
N LEU A 99 -10.26 -9.69 4.89
CA LEU A 99 -9.07 -9.29 5.64
C LEU A 99 -9.32 -8.02 6.45
N LEU A 100 -9.95 -7.00 5.85
CA LEU A 100 -10.28 -5.75 6.54
C LEU A 100 -11.20 -5.99 7.74
N GLN A 101 -12.26 -6.79 7.55
CA GLN A 101 -13.16 -7.21 8.63
C GLN A 101 -12.40 -7.97 9.73
N ALA A 102 -11.52 -8.89 9.34
CA ALA A 102 -10.74 -9.72 10.25
C ALA A 102 -9.66 -8.95 11.03
N LEU A 103 -9.35 -7.70 10.67
CA LEU A 103 -8.50 -6.80 11.46
C LEU A 103 -9.26 -6.20 12.66
N THR A 104 -10.58 -6.44 12.79
CA THR A 104 -11.50 -6.26 13.96
C THR A 104 -11.55 -4.89 14.62
N SER A 105 -10.71 -3.93 14.24
CA SER A 105 -10.70 -2.58 14.81
C SER A 105 -10.51 -1.52 13.73
N LEU A 106 -10.92 -1.82 12.50
CA LEU A 106 -10.83 -0.89 11.38
C LEU A 106 -12.23 -0.37 11.06
N HIS A 107 -12.39 0.95 11.14
CA HIS A 107 -13.49 1.60 10.44
C HIS A 107 -13.20 1.52 8.92
N ILE A 108 -14.18 1.12 8.11
CA ILE A 108 -14.00 0.98 6.66
C ILE A 108 -14.86 2.03 5.97
N ILE A 109 -14.21 3.02 5.38
CA ILE A 109 -14.83 3.99 4.50
C ILE A 109 -15.03 3.28 3.17
N LYS A 110 -16.29 3.13 2.75
CA LYS A 110 -16.67 2.47 1.49
C LYS A 110 -17.58 3.37 0.68
N HIS A 111 -17.47 3.27 -0.63
CA HIS A 111 -18.51 3.74 -1.52
C HIS A 111 -19.53 2.61 -1.77
N PHE A 112 -20.82 2.91 -1.64
CA PHE A 112 -21.91 1.92 -1.71
C PHE A 112 -22.99 2.37 -2.71
N TRP A 113 -22.61 2.82 -3.91
CA TRP A 113 -23.57 3.20 -4.94
C TRP A 113 -23.23 2.54 -6.29
N SER A 114 -24.26 1.98 -6.91
CA SER A 114 -24.24 1.11 -8.10
C SER A 114 -23.93 1.81 -9.42
N ASN A 115 -23.77 3.13 -9.41
CA ASN A 115 -23.47 3.93 -10.60
C ASN A 115 -22.04 4.46 -10.48
N MET A 116 -21.28 4.37 -11.58
CA MET A 116 -19.83 4.57 -11.71
C MET A 116 -19.31 5.97 -11.34
N MET A 117 -19.69 6.55 -10.21
CA MET A 117 -19.21 7.85 -9.78
C MET A 117 -17.76 7.72 -9.33
N ARG A 118 -16.86 8.30 -10.13
CA ARG A 118 -15.46 8.56 -9.74
C ARG A 118 -15.40 9.89 -8.99
N ASN A 119 -14.31 10.12 -8.27
CA ASN A 119 -14.06 11.34 -7.48
C ASN A 119 -15.06 11.55 -6.33
N VAL A 120 -15.48 10.46 -5.68
CA VAL A 120 -16.35 10.51 -4.50
C VAL A 120 -15.60 11.18 -3.35
N ALA A 121 -16.22 12.18 -2.73
CA ALA A 121 -15.62 12.88 -1.59
C ALA A 121 -15.46 11.94 -0.38
N VAL A 122 -14.35 12.10 0.35
CA VAL A 122 -14.21 11.53 1.70
C VAL A 122 -14.34 12.67 2.69
N LEU A 123 -15.52 12.79 3.29
CA LEU A 123 -15.84 13.86 4.23
C LEU A 123 -15.06 13.66 5.54
N PRO A 124 -14.67 14.74 6.24
CA PRO A 124 -13.92 14.65 7.49
C PRO A 124 -14.57 13.73 8.54
N GLU A 125 -15.90 13.78 8.67
CA GLU A 125 -16.70 12.98 9.60
C GLU A 125 -16.69 11.47 9.30
N MET A 126 -16.36 11.07 8.06
CA MET A 126 -16.16 9.66 7.70
C MET A 126 -14.85 9.10 8.25
N VAL A 127 -13.88 9.97 8.56
CA VAL A 127 -12.60 9.57 9.11
C VAL A 127 -12.71 9.53 10.63
N PRO A 128 -12.52 8.36 11.28
CA PRO A 128 -12.66 8.31 12.73
C PRO A 128 -11.59 9.18 13.40
N PRO A 129 -11.93 9.88 14.50
CA PRO A 129 -11.02 10.80 15.18
C PRO A 129 -9.83 10.08 15.83
N SER A 130 -9.99 8.79 16.12
CA SER A 130 -8.93 7.92 16.65
C SER A 130 -9.06 6.51 16.09
N GLY A 131 -8.06 5.67 16.38
CA GLY A 131 -8.05 4.29 15.90
C GLY A 131 -7.68 4.15 14.42
N LEU A 132 -7.56 2.89 13.99
CA LEU A 132 -7.18 2.56 12.63
C LEU A 132 -8.41 2.57 11.73
N PHE A 133 -8.21 2.88 10.45
CA PHE A 133 -9.27 2.82 9.45
C PHE A 133 -8.72 2.38 8.10
N ALA A 134 -9.63 2.08 7.19
CA ALA A 134 -9.36 1.71 5.81
C ALA A 134 -10.25 2.50 4.86
N ILE A 135 -9.72 2.83 3.69
CA ILE A 135 -10.47 3.38 2.57
C ILE A 135 -10.55 2.27 1.53
N ASP A 136 -11.71 1.61 1.42
CA ASP A 136 -11.93 0.60 0.40
C ASP A 136 -12.11 1.27 -0.96
N GLU A 137 -11.77 0.57 -2.05
CA GLU A 137 -11.88 1.10 -3.41
C GLU A 137 -11.27 2.51 -3.59
N THR A 138 -10.08 2.75 -3.01
CA THR A 138 -9.51 4.09 -2.83
C THR A 138 -9.46 4.93 -4.13
N HIS A 139 -9.20 4.30 -5.27
CA HIS A 139 -9.21 4.93 -6.60
C HIS A 139 -10.54 5.58 -7.03
N MET A 140 -11.66 5.25 -6.39
CA MET A 140 -12.98 5.85 -6.64
C MET A 140 -13.15 7.20 -5.94
N HIS A 141 -12.32 7.49 -4.94
CA HIS A 141 -12.41 8.70 -4.14
C HIS A 141 -11.61 9.85 -4.73
N ALA A 142 -12.01 11.07 -4.38
CA ALA A 142 -11.30 12.27 -4.80
C ALA A 142 -9.86 12.27 -4.24
N ARG A 143 -8.87 12.38 -5.13
CA ARG A 143 -7.45 12.34 -4.80
C ARG A 143 -7.06 13.36 -3.72
N LYS A 144 -7.61 14.57 -3.81
CA LYS A 144 -7.40 15.67 -2.85
C LYS A 144 -7.75 15.27 -1.41
N ASP A 145 -8.79 14.44 -1.24
CA ASP A 145 -9.22 14.00 0.08
C ASP A 145 -8.29 12.92 0.63
N ILE A 146 -7.80 12.02 -0.23
CA ILE A 146 -6.78 11.03 0.16
C ILE A 146 -5.48 11.72 0.57
N MET A 147 -5.07 12.78 -0.13
CA MET A 147 -3.91 13.59 0.22
C MET A 147 -4.10 14.28 1.58
N ARG A 148 -5.24 14.94 1.79
CA ARG A 148 -5.61 15.55 3.08
C ARG A 148 -5.53 14.54 4.23
N ILE A 149 -6.09 13.34 4.02
CA ILE A 149 -6.06 12.25 5.02
C ILE A 149 -4.63 11.78 5.29
N ASN A 150 -3.79 11.64 4.26
CA ASN A 150 -2.38 11.27 4.43
C ASN A 150 -1.62 12.33 5.26
N GLU A 151 -1.85 13.61 5.00
CA GLU A 151 -1.23 14.71 5.77
C GLU A 151 -1.70 14.73 7.22
N GLN A 152 -3.01 14.62 7.44
CA GLN A 152 -3.60 14.58 8.78
C GLN A 152 -3.04 13.39 9.59
N THR A 153 -3.11 12.19 9.03
CA THR A 153 -2.60 10.98 9.70
C THR A 153 -1.08 11.01 9.90
N ALA A 154 -0.34 11.74 9.05
CA ALA A 154 1.08 11.96 9.26
C ALA A 154 1.37 12.79 10.51
N LYS A 155 0.64 13.89 10.72
CA LYS A 155 0.74 14.74 11.92
C LYS A 155 0.38 13.96 13.18
N GLU A 156 -0.65 13.13 13.10
CA GLU A 156 -1.13 12.28 14.20
C GLU A 156 -0.25 11.04 14.45
N ARG A 157 0.79 10.80 13.64
CA ARG A 157 1.58 9.55 13.65
C ARG A 157 0.72 8.29 13.56
N ARG A 158 -0.41 8.39 12.85
CA ARG A 158 -1.42 7.35 12.69
C ARG A 158 -1.31 6.70 11.32
N GLY A 159 -1.57 5.39 11.27
CA GLY A 159 -1.61 4.62 10.04
C GLY A 159 -3.04 4.32 9.61
N PHE A 160 -3.21 4.02 8.33
CA PHE A 160 -4.48 3.61 7.74
C PHE A 160 -4.23 2.68 6.56
N ALA A 161 -5.29 2.02 6.09
CA ALA A 161 -5.23 1.17 4.91
C ALA A 161 -5.87 1.81 3.68
N MET A 162 -5.31 1.54 2.51
CA MET A 162 -5.88 1.84 1.20
C MET A 162 -6.03 0.56 0.41
N VAL A 163 -7.07 0.47 -0.42
CA VAL A 163 -7.42 -0.76 -1.13
C VAL A 163 -7.56 -0.48 -2.62
N PHE A 164 -6.84 -1.25 -3.41
CA PHE A 164 -6.83 -1.14 -4.87
C PHE A 164 -7.06 -2.52 -5.51
N GLN A 165 -7.61 -2.53 -6.72
CA GLN A 165 -7.86 -3.79 -7.45
C GLN A 165 -6.59 -4.30 -8.14
N SER A 166 -5.70 -3.40 -8.56
CA SER A 166 -4.45 -3.74 -9.24
C SER A 166 -3.32 -2.76 -8.88
N ALA A 167 -2.07 -3.18 -9.11
CA ALA A 167 -0.91 -2.29 -8.98
C ALA A 167 -1.03 -1.10 -9.94
N GLU A 168 -1.54 -1.34 -11.14
CA GLU A 168 -1.84 -0.30 -12.12
C GLU A 168 -2.84 0.73 -11.59
N SER A 169 -3.95 0.30 -10.97
CA SER A 169 -4.94 1.24 -10.40
C SER A 169 -4.36 2.09 -9.27
N PHE A 170 -3.40 1.56 -8.50
CA PHE A 170 -2.67 2.34 -7.50
C PHE A 170 -1.72 3.34 -8.17
N ARG A 171 -0.96 2.88 -9.18
CA ARG A 171 0.00 3.70 -9.94
C ARG A 171 -0.70 4.85 -10.66
N SER A 172 -1.81 4.59 -11.35
CA SER A 172 -2.59 5.57 -12.11
C SER A 172 -3.38 6.54 -11.23
N PHE A 173 -3.50 6.26 -9.93
CA PHE A 173 -4.13 7.18 -8.98
C PHE A 173 -3.18 8.31 -8.55
N GLU A 174 -1.89 8.22 -8.90
CA GLU A 174 -0.91 9.31 -8.80
C GLU A 174 -0.71 9.87 -7.37
N ILE A 175 -0.93 9.03 -6.35
CA ILE A 175 -0.72 9.42 -4.95
C ILE A 175 0.67 9.04 -4.41
N SER A 176 1.41 8.20 -5.13
CA SER A 176 2.67 7.60 -4.66
C SER A 176 3.71 8.63 -4.25
N GLN A 177 3.82 9.76 -4.97
CA GLN A 177 4.72 10.86 -4.62
C GLN A 177 4.45 11.44 -3.21
N TYR A 178 3.18 11.58 -2.82
CA TYR A 178 2.78 12.08 -1.51
C TYR A 178 3.00 11.06 -0.38
N LEU A 179 3.18 9.79 -0.75
CA LEU A 179 3.48 8.70 0.17
C LEU A 179 4.98 8.39 0.24
N ALA A 180 5.82 9.03 -0.58
CA ALA A 180 7.22 8.66 -0.77
C ALA A 180 8.02 8.62 0.54
N ASN A 181 7.75 9.55 1.47
CA ASN A 181 8.45 9.64 2.76
C ASN A 181 7.73 8.90 3.90
N ARG A 182 6.60 8.23 3.61
CA ARG A 182 5.81 7.47 4.58
C ARG A 182 6.35 6.03 4.68
N LYS A 183 6.10 5.38 5.82
CA LYS A 183 6.28 3.93 5.97
C LYS A 183 5.14 3.23 5.24
N VAL A 184 5.41 2.61 4.11
CA VAL A 184 4.37 1.96 3.29
C VAL A 184 4.62 0.46 3.25
N LEU A 185 3.58 -0.34 3.47
CA LEU A 185 3.61 -1.77 3.25
C LEU A 185 2.58 -2.11 2.17
N ILE A 186 3.04 -2.56 1.02
CA ILE A 186 2.20 -3.07 -0.05
C ILE A 186 2.00 -4.57 0.14
N LEU A 187 0.76 -4.97 0.42
CA LEU A 187 0.32 -6.36 0.50
C LEU A 187 -0.45 -6.72 -0.77
N GLN A 188 0.19 -7.48 -1.65
CA GLN A 188 -0.39 -7.91 -2.92
C GLN A 188 -0.92 -9.35 -2.81
N PHE A 189 -2.20 -9.53 -3.11
CA PHE A 189 -2.82 -10.84 -3.27
C PHE A 189 -2.60 -11.35 -4.69
N LEU A 190 -1.88 -12.47 -4.79
CA LEU A 190 -1.66 -13.15 -6.05
C LEU A 190 -2.96 -13.84 -6.48
N PRO A 191 -3.27 -13.86 -7.80
CA PRO A 191 -4.37 -14.65 -8.33
C PRO A 191 -4.26 -16.11 -7.85
N LYS A 192 -5.40 -16.80 -7.69
CA LYS A 192 -5.36 -18.25 -7.58
C LYS A 192 -4.72 -18.78 -8.86
N GLN A 193 -3.60 -19.49 -8.74
CA GLN A 193 -3.12 -20.33 -9.84
C GLN A 193 -4.25 -21.34 -10.09
N LYS A 194 -4.77 -21.37 -11.33
CA LYS A 194 -5.64 -22.47 -11.75
C LYS A 194 -4.77 -23.75 -11.68
N PRO A 195 -5.29 -24.85 -11.12
CA PRO A 195 -4.59 -26.12 -11.12
C PRO A 195 -4.29 -26.58 -12.54
#